data_AF-A0A258HYM2-F1
#
_entry.id   AF-A0A258HYM2-F1
#
_cell.length_a   1.000
_cell.length_b   1.000
_cell.length_c   1.000
_cell.angle_alpha   90.00
_cell.angle_beta   90.00
_cell.angle_gamma   90.00
#
_symmetry.space_group_name_H-M   'P 1'
#
loop_
_entity.id
_entity.type
_entity.pdbx_description
1 polymer ?
#
loop_
_entity_poly.entity_id
_entity_poly.type
_entity_poly.pdbx_seq_one_letter_code
_entity_poly.pdbx_strand_id
1 'polypeptide(L)'
;AIQASGVKNLTFASNNAGIDNEGIGKLLRTRQVSKMISSYVGENKEFERQYLAGELEVEFCPQGTLAERMRAGGAGIPGFYTKTGVGTAVAEGKEVKIFDGEEYILERGIFADLAIVKAWRADESGNLQFRKTARNFNQPAATCGKVCVVEVEEVVPAGSLDPDAIHLPGVYVQRMIVGAPYDKKIEFRTVRQRETA
;
A
#
# COMPACT_ATOMS: atom_id res chain seq x y z
N ALA A 1 15.13 7.54 1.95
CA ALA A 1 16.08 6.70 1.18
C ALA A 1 15.80 6.72 -0.33
N ILE A 2 14.62 6.28 -0.80
CA ILE A 2 14.29 6.16 -2.24
C ILE A 2 14.40 7.49 -3.00
N GLN A 3 13.95 8.59 -2.39
CA GLN A 3 14.09 9.92 -3.00
C GLN A 3 15.59 10.26 -3.24
N ALA A 4 16.41 10.06 -2.20
CA ALA A 4 17.83 10.38 -2.24
C ALA A 4 18.64 9.50 -3.20
N SER A 5 18.20 8.26 -3.47
CA SER A 5 18.87 7.40 -4.44
C SER A 5 18.67 7.86 -5.89
N GLY A 6 17.69 8.75 -6.15
CA GLY A 6 17.43 9.30 -7.48
C GLY A 6 16.86 8.32 -8.49
N VAL A 7 16.53 7.08 -8.09
CA VAL A 7 15.97 6.05 -8.98
C VAL A 7 14.70 6.54 -9.67
N LYS A 8 14.56 6.29 -10.97
CA LYS A 8 13.47 6.78 -11.83
C LYS A 8 12.63 5.64 -12.37
N ASN A 9 11.54 6.00 -13.06
CA ASN A 9 10.63 5.08 -13.76
C ASN A 9 10.01 4.04 -12.82
N LEU A 10 9.68 4.47 -11.61
CA LEU A 10 9.05 3.61 -10.61
C LEU A 10 7.56 3.45 -10.92
N THR A 11 7.09 2.22 -10.80
CA THR A 11 5.66 1.89 -10.71
C THR A 11 5.31 1.61 -9.26
N PHE A 12 4.34 2.33 -8.70
CA PHE A 12 3.86 2.12 -7.33
C PHE A 12 2.46 1.53 -7.33
N ALA A 13 2.25 0.49 -6.54
CA ALA A 13 0.93 0.05 -6.11
C ALA A 13 0.70 0.52 -4.67
N SER A 14 -0.19 1.50 -4.49
CA SER A 14 -0.47 2.09 -3.17
C SER A 14 -1.87 2.67 -3.17
N ASN A 15 -2.56 2.57 -2.03
CA ASN A 15 -3.92 3.13 -1.88
C ASN A 15 -3.96 4.61 -2.29
N ASN A 16 -2.96 5.38 -1.84
CA ASN A 16 -2.79 6.80 -2.12
C ASN A 16 -1.32 7.13 -2.40
N ALA A 17 -1.07 8.30 -2.97
CA ALA A 17 0.29 8.85 -3.11
C ALA A 17 0.76 9.65 -1.88
N GLY A 18 -0.06 9.78 -0.84
CA GLY A 18 0.16 10.72 0.25
C GLY A 18 -0.13 12.16 -0.19
N ILE A 19 0.18 13.12 0.68
CA ILE A 19 0.00 14.55 0.41
C ILE A 19 1.25 15.17 -0.23
N ASP A 20 1.14 16.42 -0.67
CA ASP A 20 2.28 17.20 -1.14
C ASP A 20 3.44 17.18 -0.14
N ASN A 21 4.64 16.82 -0.63
CA ASN A 21 5.87 16.68 0.16
C ASN A 21 5.83 15.60 1.27
N GLU A 22 4.87 14.69 1.30
CA GLU A 22 4.87 13.53 2.19
C GLU A 22 4.59 12.21 1.46
N GLY A 23 5.07 11.09 2.01
CA GLY A 23 4.91 9.78 1.38
C GLY A 23 5.48 9.72 -0.05
N ILE A 24 4.71 9.18 -0.99
CA ILE A 24 5.07 9.06 -2.41
C ILE A 24 5.03 10.44 -3.10
N GLY A 25 4.32 11.43 -2.56
CA GLY A 25 4.31 12.80 -3.04
C GLY A 25 5.70 13.44 -3.14
N LYS A 26 6.65 13.04 -2.28
CA LYS A 26 8.08 13.43 -2.37
C LYS A 26 8.74 12.95 -3.68
N LEU A 27 8.33 11.78 -4.17
CA LEU A 27 8.86 11.13 -5.37
C LEU A 27 8.23 11.68 -6.65
N LEU A 28 6.97 12.15 -6.58
CA LEU A 28 6.31 12.83 -7.71
C LEU A 28 7.02 14.13 -8.08
N ARG A 29 7.37 14.97 -7.11
CA ARG A 29 8.09 16.24 -7.36
C ARG A 29 9.47 16.06 -7.98
N THR A 30 10.12 14.93 -7.69
CA THR A 30 11.40 14.57 -8.28
C THR A 30 11.24 13.77 -9.58
N ARG A 31 10.00 13.55 -10.06
CA ARG A 31 9.68 12.74 -11.25
C ARG A 31 10.31 11.34 -11.21
N GLN A 32 10.30 10.72 -10.03
CA GLN A 32 10.80 9.35 -9.86
C GLN A 32 9.74 8.29 -10.19
N VAL A 33 8.46 8.66 -10.16
CA VAL A 33 7.33 7.78 -10.42
C VAL A 33 6.82 8.01 -11.84
N SER A 34 6.71 6.93 -12.62
CA SER A 34 6.13 6.94 -13.96
C SER A 34 4.72 6.36 -14.01
N LYS A 35 4.38 5.46 -13.07
CA LYS A 35 3.05 4.86 -12.99
C LYS A 35 2.57 4.69 -11.55
N MET A 36 1.29 4.96 -11.31
CA MET A 36 0.60 4.70 -10.06
C MET A 36 -0.60 3.76 -10.29
N ILE A 37 -0.66 2.66 -9.54
CA ILE A 37 -1.84 1.83 -9.39
C ILE A 37 -2.47 2.20 -8.04
N SER A 38 -3.59 2.92 -8.07
CA SER A 38 -4.17 3.57 -6.89
C SER A 38 -5.67 3.55 -6.88
N SER A 39 -6.24 3.55 -5.67
CA SER A 39 -7.70 3.61 -5.47
C SER A 39 -8.20 5.03 -5.34
N TYR A 40 -7.37 5.93 -4.83
CA TYR A 40 -7.73 7.32 -4.60
C TYR A 40 -6.52 8.23 -4.66
N VAL A 41 -6.61 9.27 -5.48
CA VAL A 41 -5.54 10.25 -5.72
C VAL A 41 -5.42 11.25 -4.55
N GLY A 42 -6.55 11.69 -3.99
CA GLY A 42 -6.62 12.59 -2.83
C GLY A 42 -6.13 14.01 -3.09
N GLU A 43 -5.71 14.67 -2.01
CA GLU A 43 -5.31 16.10 -1.91
C GLU A 43 -3.89 16.38 -2.44
N ASN A 44 -3.44 15.66 -3.46
CA ASN A 44 -2.09 15.81 -4.03
C ASN A 44 -2.15 16.55 -5.37
N LYS A 45 -1.92 17.87 -5.33
CA LYS A 45 -2.04 18.74 -6.52
C LYS A 45 -1.00 18.40 -7.58
N GLU A 46 0.19 17.98 -7.17
CA GLU A 46 1.24 17.59 -8.11
C GLU A 46 0.90 16.27 -8.83
N PHE A 47 0.27 15.33 -8.12
CA PHE A 47 -0.26 14.11 -8.74
C PHE A 47 -1.29 14.47 -9.81
N GLU A 48 -2.31 15.26 -9.45
CA GLU A 48 -3.38 15.65 -10.36
C GLU A 48 -2.81 16.38 -11.60
N ARG A 49 -1.90 17.33 -11.39
CA ARG A 49 -1.23 18.06 -12.46
C ARG A 49 -0.45 17.12 -13.40
N GLN A 50 0.35 16.20 -12.87
CA GLN A 50 1.14 15.27 -13.68
C GLN A 50 0.25 14.30 -14.45
N TYR A 51 -0.84 13.81 -13.85
CA TYR A 51 -1.81 12.95 -14.52
C TYR A 51 -2.48 13.67 -15.69
N LEU A 52 -3.01 14.88 -15.46
CA LEU A 52 -3.66 15.68 -16.52
C LEU A 52 -2.69 16.10 -17.63
N ALA A 53 -1.41 16.27 -17.31
CA ALA A 53 -0.35 16.56 -18.28
C ALA A 53 0.17 15.32 -19.04
N GLY A 54 -0.26 14.10 -18.65
CA GLY A 54 0.27 12.85 -19.20
C GLY A 54 1.71 12.52 -18.78
N GLU A 55 2.23 13.20 -17.75
CA GLU A 55 3.55 12.92 -17.16
C GLU A 55 3.54 11.68 -16.25
N LEU A 56 2.36 11.32 -15.71
CA LEU A 56 2.16 10.19 -14.81
C LEU A 56 1.04 9.28 -15.33
N GLU A 57 1.35 8.00 -15.57
CA GLU A 57 0.34 7.00 -15.88
C GLU A 57 -0.41 6.61 -14.60
N VAL A 58 -1.74 6.55 -14.67
CA VAL A 58 -2.58 6.17 -13.52
C VAL A 58 -3.50 5.04 -13.92
N GLU A 59 -3.39 3.93 -13.19
CA GLU A 59 -4.33 2.81 -13.23
C GLU A 59 -5.24 2.92 -12.01
N PHE A 60 -6.47 3.40 -12.23
CA PHE A 60 -7.48 3.45 -11.16
C PHE A 60 -7.95 2.04 -10.81
N CYS A 61 -7.78 1.65 -9.54
CA CYS A 61 -8.12 0.34 -9.03
C CYS A 61 -8.96 0.46 -7.76
N PRO A 62 -10.22 0.00 -7.74
CA PRO A 62 -11.06 0.06 -6.55
C PRO A 62 -10.35 -0.48 -5.31
N GLN A 63 -10.50 0.18 -4.15
CA GLN A 63 -9.69 -0.11 -2.96
C GLN A 63 -9.71 -1.58 -2.53
N GLY A 64 -10.89 -2.21 -2.54
CA GLY A 64 -11.04 -3.63 -2.21
C GLY A 64 -10.31 -4.53 -3.23
N THR A 65 -10.43 -4.20 -4.52
CA THR A 65 -9.71 -4.89 -5.59
C THR A 65 -8.20 -4.71 -5.46
N LEU A 66 -7.69 -3.51 -5.15
CA LEU A 66 -6.26 -3.27 -4.97
C LEU A 66 -5.70 -4.13 -3.82
N ALA A 67 -6.40 -4.18 -2.70
CA ALA A 67 -6.01 -5.00 -1.55
C ALA A 67 -6.00 -6.49 -1.91
N GLU A 68 -7.03 -6.97 -2.60
CA GLU A 68 -7.14 -8.37 -3.01
C GLU A 68 -6.12 -8.73 -4.10
N ARG A 69 -5.79 -7.81 -5.02
CA ARG A 69 -4.72 -8.02 -6.01
C ARG A 69 -3.37 -8.20 -5.34
N MET A 70 -3.02 -7.39 -4.34
CA MET A 70 -1.78 -7.58 -3.56
C MET A 70 -1.81 -8.92 -2.83
N ARG A 71 -2.90 -9.22 -2.10
CA ARG A 71 -3.04 -10.47 -1.35
C ARG A 71 -3.02 -11.71 -2.26
N ALA A 72 -3.63 -11.65 -3.45
CA ALA A 72 -3.61 -12.70 -4.46
C ALA A 72 -2.18 -12.93 -4.97
N GLY A 73 -1.45 -11.86 -5.32
CA GLY A 73 -0.06 -11.97 -5.76
C GLY A 73 0.85 -12.60 -4.71
N GLY A 74 0.75 -12.15 -3.45
CA GLY A 74 1.51 -12.75 -2.35
C GLY A 74 1.12 -14.20 -2.02
N ALA A 75 -0.08 -14.63 -2.39
CA ALA A 75 -0.56 -16.00 -2.22
C ALA A 75 -0.31 -16.89 -3.46
N GLY A 76 0.33 -16.38 -4.51
CA GLY A 76 0.56 -17.13 -5.75
C GLY A 76 -0.70 -17.33 -6.62
N ILE A 77 -1.73 -16.50 -6.43
CA ILE A 77 -2.97 -16.53 -7.22
C ILE A 77 -2.82 -15.54 -8.39
N PRO A 78 -2.72 -16.02 -9.65
CA PRO A 78 -2.43 -15.15 -10.80
C PRO A 78 -3.62 -14.28 -11.22
N GLY A 79 -4.84 -14.67 -10.84
CA GLY A 79 -6.03 -13.86 -11.05
C GLY A 79 -7.24 -14.41 -10.31
N PHE A 80 -8.22 -13.53 -10.06
CA PHE A 80 -9.47 -13.83 -9.37
C PHE A 80 -10.59 -12.98 -9.97
N TYR A 81 -11.83 -13.44 -9.85
CA TYR A 81 -13.00 -12.67 -10.30
C TYR A 81 -13.59 -11.86 -9.16
N THR A 82 -14.01 -10.63 -9.45
CA THR A 82 -14.73 -9.76 -8.51
C THR A 82 -15.86 -9.03 -9.22
N LYS A 83 -16.96 -8.76 -8.50
CA LYS A 83 -18.08 -7.96 -9.00
C LYS A 83 -17.73 -6.46 -9.05
N THR A 84 -16.75 -6.03 -8.25
CA THR A 84 -16.38 -4.62 -8.11
C THR A 84 -15.85 -4.07 -9.43
N GLY A 85 -16.56 -3.09 -10.01
CA GLY A 85 -16.17 -2.41 -11.25
C GLY A 85 -16.95 -2.83 -12.49
N VAL A 86 -17.78 -3.88 -12.42
CA VAL A 86 -18.72 -4.28 -13.48
C VAL A 86 -19.60 -3.10 -13.88
N GLY A 87 -19.76 -2.89 -15.19
CA GLY A 87 -20.56 -1.78 -15.74
C GLY A 87 -19.90 -0.40 -15.64
N THR A 88 -18.62 -0.32 -15.28
CA THR A 88 -17.85 0.94 -15.20
C THR A 88 -16.61 0.89 -16.08
N ALA A 89 -15.94 2.03 -16.27
CA ALA A 89 -14.66 2.11 -16.99
C ALA A 89 -13.57 1.18 -16.43
N VAL A 90 -13.65 0.78 -15.16
CA VAL A 90 -12.70 -0.18 -14.55
C VAL A 90 -12.78 -1.56 -15.21
N ALA A 91 -13.93 -1.95 -15.78
CA ALA A 91 -14.13 -3.23 -16.43
C ALA A 91 -13.63 -3.28 -17.88
N GLU A 92 -13.33 -2.13 -18.49
CA GLU A 92 -12.93 -2.06 -19.90
C GLU A 92 -11.67 -2.91 -20.17
N GLY A 93 -11.75 -3.77 -21.19
CA GLY A 93 -10.65 -4.66 -21.58
C GLY A 93 -10.41 -5.86 -20.67
N LYS A 94 -11.22 -6.07 -19.62
CA LYS A 94 -11.09 -7.23 -18.71
C LYS A 94 -12.00 -8.38 -19.15
N GLU A 95 -11.57 -9.59 -18.83
CA GLU A 95 -12.39 -10.78 -19.04
C GLU A 95 -13.59 -10.76 -18.09
N VAL A 96 -14.79 -11.00 -18.63
CA VAL A 96 -16.04 -11.08 -17.87
C VAL A 96 -16.46 -12.54 -17.77
N LYS A 97 -16.90 -12.95 -16.58
CA LYS A 97 -17.46 -14.28 -16.34
C LYS A 97 -18.73 -14.18 -15.51
N ILE A 98 -19.72 -14.99 -15.85
CA ILE A 98 -20.99 -15.09 -15.12
C ILE A 98 -20.87 -16.19 -14.06
N PHE A 99 -21.18 -15.85 -12.82
CA PHE A 99 -21.39 -16.79 -11.72
C PHE A 99 -22.78 -16.53 -11.14
N ASP A 100 -23.60 -17.57 -11.04
CA ASP A 100 -24.94 -17.51 -10.44
C ASP A 100 -25.85 -16.41 -11.03
N GLY A 101 -25.72 -16.15 -12.34
CA GLY A 101 -26.50 -15.15 -13.06
C GLY A 101 -25.97 -13.72 -12.95
N GLU A 102 -24.86 -13.50 -12.23
CA GLU A 102 -24.23 -12.20 -12.04
C GLU A 102 -22.88 -12.11 -12.75
N GLU A 103 -22.57 -10.95 -13.33
CA GLU A 103 -21.29 -10.69 -13.99
C GLU A 103 -20.18 -10.36 -12.97
N TYR A 104 -18.98 -10.85 -13.27
CA TYR A 104 -17.74 -10.57 -12.53
C TYR A 104 -16.60 -10.30 -13.51
N ILE A 105 -15.65 -9.46 -13.15
CA ILE A 105 -14.45 -9.16 -13.94
C ILE A 105 -13.22 -9.86 -13.38
N LEU A 106 -12.35 -10.35 -14.28
CA LEU A 106 -11.05 -10.91 -13.93
C LEU A 106 -10.08 -9.80 -13.54
N GLU A 107 -9.52 -9.91 -12.35
CA GLU A 107 -8.45 -9.06 -11.84
C GLU A 107 -7.17 -9.89 -11.66
N ARG A 108 -6.01 -9.26 -11.91
CA ARG A 108 -4.70 -9.93 -11.85
C ARG A 108 -4.00 -9.63 -10.54
N GLY A 109 -3.40 -10.65 -9.93
CA GLY A 109 -2.56 -10.48 -8.74
C GLY A 109 -1.41 -9.50 -9.01
N ILE A 110 -1.06 -8.68 -8.02
CA ILE A 110 0.10 -7.77 -8.05
C ILE A 110 1.23 -8.45 -7.29
N PHE A 111 2.37 -8.65 -7.97
CA PHE A 111 3.61 -9.10 -7.35
C PHE A 111 4.74 -8.15 -7.75
N ALA A 112 5.29 -7.44 -6.77
CA ALA A 112 6.24 -6.35 -6.96
C ALA A 112 7.68 -6.79 -6.70
N ASP A 113 8.66 -6.07 -7.26
CA ASP A 113 10.08 -6.29 -6.96
C ASP A 113 10.44 -5.96 -5.52
N LEU A 114 9.80 -4.93 -4.97
CA LEU A 114 10.08 -4.37 -3.65
C LEU A 114 8.79 -3.97 -2.94
N ALA A 115 8.60 -4.46 -1.72
CA ALA A 115 7.58 -3.98 -0.79
C ALA A 115 8.24 -3.10 0.28
N ILE A 116 7.72 -1.89 0.45
CA ILE A 116 8.15 -0.95 1.49
C ILE A 116 6.98 -0.77 2.45
N VAL A 117 7.15 -1.23 3.69
CA VAL A 117 6.06 -1.29 4.66
C VAL A 117 6.48 -0.71 6.01
N LYS A 118 5.49 -0.29 6.80
CA LYS A 118 5.65 0.30 8.13
C LYS A 118 4.92 -0.55 9.17
N ALA A 119 5.63 -0.98 10.22
CA ALA A 119 5.05 -1.64 11.38
C ALA A 119 5.37 -0.87 12.69
N TRP A 120 4.65 -1.18 13.77
CA TRP A 120 4.92 -0.57 15.07
C TRP A 120 6.13 -1.24 15.72
N ARG A 121 6.06 -2.56 15.91
CA ARG A 121 7.13 -3.36 16.51
C ARG A 121 7.51 -4.49 15.58
N ALA A 122 8.74 -4.93 15.71
CA ALA A 122 9.16 -6.23 15.23
C ALA A 122 9.99 -6.96 16.28
N ASP A 123 10.03 -8.29 16.21
CA ASP A 123 11.11 -9.02 16.86
C ASP A 123 12.33 -9.21 15.92
N GLU A 124 13.45 -9.66 16.47
CA GLU A 124 14.69 -9.93 15.73
C GLU A 124 14.54 -10.95 14.59
N SER A 125 13.49 -11.78 14.61
CA SER A 125 13.18 -12.76 13.55
C SER A 125 12.29 -12.18 12.44
N GLY A 126 11.84 -10.94 12.59
CA GLY A 126 11.03 -10.21 11.61
C GLY A 126 9.52 -10.32 11.81
N ASN A 127 9.03 -10.95 12.89
CA ASN A 127 7.59 -10.96 13.17
C ASN A 127 7.11 -9.54 13.49
N LEU A 128 5.99 -9.12 12.92
CA LEU A 128 5.51 -7.75 13.03
C LEU A 128 4.24 -7.61 13.85
N GLN A 129 4.19 -6.54 14.65
CA GLN A 129 2.95 -5.97 15.16
C GLN A 129 2.71 -4.59 14.55
N PHE A 130 1.45 -4.35 14.20
CA PHE A 130 0.96 -3.08 13.66
C PHE A 130 0.04 -2.46 14.72
N ARG A 131 -0.08 -1.14 14.73
CA ARG A 131 -0.84 -0.44 15.76
C ARG A 131 -2.02 0.30 15.17
N LYS A 132 -3.23 -0.08 15.60
CA LYS A 132 -4.51 0.54 15.18
C LYS A 132 -4.68 0.48 13.66
N THR A 133 -5.25 1.54 13.07
CA THR A 133 -5.53 1.68 11.64
C THR A 133 -4.27 1.84 10.77
N ALA A 134 -3.09 2.02 11.38
CA ALA A 134 -1.82 2.06 10.64
C ALA A 134 -1.44 0.70 10.01
N ARG A 135 -2.16 -0.38 10.34
CA ARG A 135 -1.98 -1.70 9.70
C ARG A 135 -2.28 -1.66 8.21
N ASN A 136 -3.45 -1.14 7.84
CA ASN A 136 -3.97 -0.97 6.47
C ASN A 136 -3.32 -1.88 5.40
N PHE A 137 -2.75 -1.31 4.34
CA PHE A 137 -2.13 -1.99 3.22
C PHE A 137 -0.74 -2.55 3.51
N ASN A 138 -0.13 -2.26 4.67
CA ASN A 138 1.19 -2.79 4.99
C ASN A 138 1.20 -4.33 4.99
N GLN A 139 0.13 -4.96 5.49
CA GLN A 139 0.05 -6.42 5.53
C GLN A 139 -0.02 -7.04 4.12
N PRO A 140 -0.98 -6.69 3.24
CA PRO A 140 -1.00 -7.26 1.89
C PRO A 140 0.20 -6.82 1.02
N ALA A 141 0.76 -5.62 1.24
CA ALA A 141 1.96 -5.18 0.51
C ALA A 141 3.19 -6.02 0.89
N ALA A 142 3.36 -6.34 2.17
CA ALA A 142 4.51 -7.13 2.65
C ALA A 142 4.56 -8.53 2.02
N THR A 143 3.40 -9.15 1.77
CA THR A 143 3.34 -10.50 1.20
C THR A 143 3.53 -10.52 -0.31
N CYS A 144 3.31 -9.40 -1.00
CA CYS A 144 3.32 -9.32 -2.46
C CYS A 144 4.60 -8.71 -3.04
N GLY A 145 5.66 -8.58 -2.24
CA GLY A 145 6.98 -8.12 -2.70
C GLY A 145 7.99 -9.26 -2.73
N LYS A 146 8.80 -9.34 -3.79
CA LYS A 146 9.94 -10.25 -3.87
C LYS A 146 10.96 -9.99 -2.76
N VAL A 147 11.17 -8.72 -2.42
CA VAL A 147 11.92 -8.28 -1.25
C VAL A 147 11.04 -7.32 -0.46
N CYS A 148 10.80 -7.62 0.80
CA CYS A 148 10.10 -6.77 1.75
C CYS A 148 11.09 -6.10 2.69
N VAL A 149 11.03 -4.76 2.71
CA VAL A 149 11.75 -3.91 3.64
C VAL A 149 10.73 -3.27 4.57
N VAL A 150 10.83 -3.58 5.86
CA VAL A 150 9.97 -3.00 6.89
C VAL A 150 10.71 -1.95 7.69
N GLU A 151 10.07 -0.80 7.84
CA GLU A 151 10.44 0.19 8.84
C GLU A 151 9.62 -0.03 10.13
N VAL A 152 10.29 0.00 11.29
CA VAL A 152 9.66 -0.19 12.61
C VAL A 152 9.99 0.95 13.56
N GLU A 153 9.21 1.08 14.64
CA GLU A 153 9.52 2.01 15.73
C GLU A 153 10.40 1.39 16.81
N GLU A 154 10.27 0.09 17.04
CA GLU A 154 11.08 -0.65 18.00
C GLU A 154 11.32 -2.09 17.53
N VAL A 155 12.49 -2.62 17.86
CA VAL A 155 12.84 -4.03 17.73
C VAL A 155 12.98 -4.62 19.11
N VAL A 156 12.34 -5.77 19.34
CA VAL A 156 12.37 -6.49 20.60
C VAL A 156 13.07 -7.85 20.42
N PRO A 157 13.61 -8.47 21.49
CA PRO A 157 14.21 -9.79 21.40
C PRO A 157 13.22 -10.84 20.87
N ALA A 158 13.71 -11.82 20.11
CA ALA A 158 12.90 -12.95 19.66
C ALA A 158 12.17 -13.63 20.84
N GLY A 159 10.89 -13.98 20.66
CA GLY A 159 10.03 -14.54 21.69
C GLY A 159 9.40 -13.52 22.66
N SER A 160 9.73 -12.23 22.54
CA SER A 160 9.08 -11.17 23.34
C SER A 160 7.70 -10.78 22.81
N LEU A 161 7.40 -11.09 21.54
CA LEU A 161 6.07 -10.96 20.98
C LEU A 161 5.30 -12.25 21.25
N ASP A 162 4.13 -12.14 21.87
CA ASP A 162 3.19 -13.25 21.99
C ASP A 162 2.86 -13.79 20.57
N PRO A 163 3.08 -15.09 20.31
CA PRO A 163 2.80 -15.70 19.00
C PRO A 163 1.40 -15.42 18.47
N ASP A 164 0.37 -15.41 19.32
CA ASP A 164 -1.02 -15.14 18.92
C ASP A 164 -1.31 -13.65 18.69
N ALA A 165 -0.39 -12.78 19.09
CA ALA A 165 -0.46 -11.34 18.84
C ALA A 165 0.36 -10.90 17.61
N ILE A 166 1.04 -11.81 16.91
CA ILE A 166 1.78 -11.51 15.68
C ILE A 166 0.80 -11.31 14.53
N HIS A 167 0.89 -10.17 13.83
CA HIS A 167 0.01 -9.89 12.68
C HIS A 167 0.61 -10.32 11.35
N LEU A 168 1.93 -10.21 11.20
CA LEU A 168 2.65 -10.66 10.01
C LEU A 168 3.85 -11.52 10.45
N PRO A 169 3.88 -12.81 10.09
CA PRO A 169 5.04 -13.66 10.36
C PRO A 169 6.29 -13.17 9.64
N GLY A 170 7.45 -13.36 10.27
CA GLY A 170 8.75 -12.87 9.77
C GLY A 170 9.20 -13.47 8.45
N VAL A 171 8.59 -14.56 7.99
CA VAL A 171 8.87 -15.15 6.66
C VAL A 171 8.67 -14.17 5.50
N TYR A 172 7.78 -13.18 5.68
CA TYR A 172 7.52 -12.15 4.68
C TYR A 172 8.45 -10.94 4.78
N VAL A 173 9.43 -10.94 5.70
CA VAL A 173 10.31 -9.80 5.96
C VAL A 173 11.74 -10.17 5.64
N GLN A 174 12.36 -9.47 4.68
CA GLN A 174 13.74 -9.72 4.29
C GLN A 174 14.71 -8.69 4.86
N ARG A 175 14.26 -7.46 5.10
CA ARG A 175 15.07 -6.41 5.72
C ARG A 175 14.25 -5.61 6.70
N MET A 176 14.86 -5.25 7.82
CA MET A 176 14.24 -4.47 8.88
C MET A 176 15.08 -3.24 9.19
N ILE A 177 14.43 -2.09 9.35
CA ILE A 177 15.05 -0.80 9.67
C ILE A 177 14.33 -0.18 10.85
N VAL A 178 15.07 0.22 11.87
CA VAL A 178 14.55 1.08 12.95
C VAL A 178 14.66 2.52 12.49
N GLY A 179 13.53 3.15 12.17
CA GLY A 179 13.51 4.54 11.69
C GLY A 179 12.89 5.54 12.66
N ALA A 180 12.52 5.10 13.88
CA ALA A 180 12.07 6.01 14.92
C ALA A 180 13.20 6.97 15.38
N PRO A 181 12.84 8.18 15.85
CA PRO A 181 11.48 8.71 15.98
C PRO A 181 10.86 9.18 14.66
N TYR A 182 9.53 9.01 14.51
CA TYR A 182 8.77 9.51 13.35
C TYR A 182 7.91 10.72 13.73
N ASP A 183 7.92 11.73 12.87
CA ASP A 183 6.95 12.83 12.87
C ASP A 183 5.68 12.41 12.13
N LYS A 184 4.78 11.72 12.83
CA LYS A 184 3.53 11.19 12.26
C LYS A 184 2.50 12.31 12.08
N LYS A 185 2.37 12.79 10.85
CA LYS A 185 1.40 13.82 10.49
C LYS A 185 -0.05 13.32 10.62
N ILE A 186 -0.92 14.20 11.11
CA ILE A 186 -2.37 14.01 11.12
C ILE A 186 -2.94 15.00 10.11
N GLU A 187 -3.56 14.48 9.05
CA GLU A 187 -4.11 15.30 7.96
C GLU A 187 -5.25 16.19 8.44
N PHE A 188 -6.24 15.60 9.12
CA PHE A 188 -7.38 16.31 9.69
C PHE A 188 -7.49 16.00 11.19
N ARG A 189 -7.12 16.97 12.04
CA ARG A 189 -7.22 16.81 13.49
C ARG A 189 -8.61 17.16 13.98
N THR A 190 -9.47 16.15 14.06
CA THR A 190 -10.84 16.29 14.59
C THR A 190 -10.88 15.87 16.05
N VAL A 191 -11.38 16.75 16.93
CA VAL A 191 -11.55 16.47 18.37
C VAL A 191 -12.99 16.76 18.79
N ARG A 192 -13.49 16.05 19.81
CA ARG A 192 -14.79 16.38 20.40
C ARG A 192 -14.78 17.83 20.93
N GLN A 193 -15.88 18.54 20.79
CA GLN A 193 -16.07 19.80 21.50
C GLN A 193 -16.10 19.52 23.01
N ARG A 194 -15.41 20.35 23.80
CA ARG A 194 -15.47 20.23 25.27
C ARG A 194 -16.73 20.95 25.74
N GLU A 195 -17.52 20.31 26.59
CA GLU A 195 -18.60 20.99 27.32
C GLU A 195 -17.97 22.09 28.19
N THR A 196 -18.52 23.30 28.12
CA THR A 196 -18.19 24.37 29.06
C THR A 196 -18.54 23.89 30.47
N ALA A 197 -17.54 23.86 31.35
CA ALA A 197 -17.70 23.49 32.76
C ALA A 197 -18.58 24.51 33.51
#